data_AF-A0A1W9W7X5-F1
#
_entry.id   AF-A0A1W9W7X5-F1
#
_cell.length_a   1.000
_cell.length_b   1.000
_cell.length_c   1.000
_cell.angle_alpha   90.00
_cell.angle_beta   90.00
_cell.angle_gamma   90.00
#
_symmetry.space_group_name_H-M   'P 1'
#
loop_
_entity.id
_entity.type
_entity.pdbx_description
1 polymer ?
#
loop_
_entity_poly.entity_id
_entity_poly.type
_entity_poly.pdbx_seq_one_letter_code
_entity_poly.pdbx_strand_id
1 'polypeptide(L)' 'MEVFLKAAQKRPFAGRIGINCLKKVSSAQIQKIFAKIPATEMTPLASEFAQKILALNRQRLLTGLDN' A
#
# COMPACT_ATOMS: atom_id res chain seq x y z
N MET A 1 2.92 -1.40 9.58
CA MET A 1 2.89 0.07 9.62
C MET A 1 4.07 0.62 10.42
N GLU A 2 4.11 0.40 11.73
CA GLU A 2 5.19 0.87 12.61
C GLU A 2 6.59 0.42 12.19
N VAL A 3 6.71 -0.81 11.66
CA VAL A 3 7.99 -1.33 11.15
C VAL A 3 8.53 -0.47 10.00
N PHE A 4 7.66 0.00 9.10
CA PHE A 4 8.05 0.86 7.99
C PHE A 4 8.49 2.24 8.50
N LEU A 5 7.77 2.82 9.47
CA LEU A 5 8.13 4.09 10.08
C LEU A 5 9.48 4.00 10.82
N LYS A 6 9.68 2.96 11.63
CA LYS A 6 10.95 2.69 12.33
C LYS A 6 12.10 2.47 11.35
N ALA A 7 11.86 1.77 10.24
CA ALA A 7 12.87 1.59 9.19
C ALA A 7 13.20 2.91 8.48
N ALA A 8 12.19 3.72 8.17
CA ALA A 8 12.36 5.04 7.56
C ALA A 8 13.14 5.99 8.48
N GLN A 9 12.92 5.94 9.80
CA GLN A 9 13.72 6.70 10.77
C GLN A 9 15.19 6.27 10.77
N LYS A 10 15.48 4.96 10.69
CA LYS A 10 16.86 4.44 10.63
C LYS A 10 17.55 4.78 9.31
N ARG A 11 16.81 4.85 8.20
CA ARG A 11 17.33 5.15 6.85
C ARG A 11 16.42 6.18 6.14
N PRO A 12 16.55 7.48 6.47
CA PRO A 12 15.62 8.51 5.99
C PRO A 12 15.55 8.64 4.46
N PHE A 13 16.69 8.52 3.79
CA PHE A 13 16.76 8.60 2.32
C PHE A 13 15.96 7.46 1.65
N ALA A 14 16.17 6.22 2.09
CA ALA A 14 15.42 5.06 1.59
C ALA A 14 13.92 5.18 1.93
N GLY A 15 13.59 5.70 3.12
CA GLY A 15 12.21 6.02 3.51
C GLY A 15 11.55 6.98 2.53
N ARG A 16 12.20 8.11 2.19
CA ARG A 16 11.69 9.09 1.22
C ARG A 16 11.47 8.48 -0.17
N ILE A 17 12.40 7.65 -0.65
CA ILE A 17 12.23 6.93 -1.92
C ILE A 17 11.00 6.02 -1.85
N GLY A 18 10.85 5.25 -0.78
CA GLY A 18 9.70 4.38 -0.56
C GLY A 18 8.37 5.15 -0.59
N ILE A 19 8.30 6.30 0.08
CA ILE A 19 7.12 7.20 0.06
C ILE A 19 6.83 7.67 -1.37
N ASN A 20 7.84 8.15 -2.09
CA ASN A 20 7.68 8.66 -3.45
C ASN A 20 7.19 7.56 -4.41
N CYS A 21 7.67 6.33 -4.24
CA CYS A 21 7.15 5.18 -4.97
C CYS A 21 5.68 4.92 -4.61
N LEU A 22 5.32 4.93 -3.31
CA LEU A 22 3.96 4.72 -2.85
C LEU A 22 2.96 5.79 -3.35
N LYS A 23 3.40 7.05 -3.46
CA LYS A 23 2.61 8.15 -4.04
C LYS A 23 2.25 7.87 -5.51
N LYS A 24 3.15 7.24 -6.27
CA LYS A 24 2.94 6.90 -7.70
C LYS A 24 2.03 5.68 -7.92
N VAL A 25 1.78 4.87 -6.89
CA VAL A 25 0.86 3.73 -7.00
C VAL A 25 -0.58 4.25 -7.05
N SER A 26 -1.25 4.01 -8.18
CA SER A 26 -2.65 4.35 -8.40
C SER A 26 -3.60 3.22 -8.03
N SER A 27 -4.84 3.57 -7.65
CA SER A 27 -5.90 2.60 -7.39
C SER A 27 -6.19 1.71 -8.61
N ALA A 28 -6.06 2.25 -9.83
CA ALA A 28 -6.23 1.50 -11.06
C ALA A 28 -5.16 0.41 -11.25
N GLN A 29 -3.90 0.68 -10.88
CA GLN A 29 -2.84 -0.34 -10.90
C GLN A 29 -3.12 -1.45 -9.88
N ILE A 30 -3.59 -1.09 -8.69
CA ILE A 30 -3.99 -2.04 -7.65
C ILE A 30 -5.11 -2.94 -8.18
N GLN A 31 -6.18 -2.36 -8.70
CA GLN A 31 -7.30 -3.12 -9.29
C GLN A 31 -6.84 -4.06 -10.40
N LYS A 32 -5.96 -3.60 -11.30
CA LYS A 32 -5.38 -4.45 -12.36
C LYS A 32 -4.58 -5.63 -11.82
N ILE A 33 -3.95 -5.51 -10.65
CA ILE A 33 -3.23 -6.61 -10.01
C ILE A 33 -4.23 -7.60 -9.42
N PHE A 34 -5.23 -7.11 -8.66
CA PHE A 34 -6.26 -7.96 -8.06
C PHE A 34 -7.11 -8.69 -9.10
N ALA A 35 -7.36 -8.09 -10.26
CA ALA A 35 -8.08 -8.71 -11.38
C ALA A 35 -7.34 -9.90 -12.01
N LYS A 36 -6.05 -10.07 -11.75
CA LYS A 36 -5.27 -11.22 -12.23
C LYS A 36 -5.32 -12.41 -11.28
N ILE A 37 -5.85 -12.25 -10.07
CA ILE A 37 -5.94 -13.33 -9.09
C ILE A 37 -7.11 -14.22 -9.50
N PRO A 38 -6.89 -15.54 -9.72
CA PRO A 38 -7.98 -16.45 -10.06
C PRO A 38 -9.08 -16.44 -9.00
N ALA A 39 -10.34 -16.52 -9.43
CA ALA A 39 -11.49 -16.57 -8.52
C ALA A 39 -11.47 -17.81 -7.60
N THR A 40 -10.75 -18.86 -7.99
CA THR A 40 -10.49 -20.06 -7.18
C THR A 40 -9.58 -19.78 -5.98
N GLU A 41 -8.77 -18.72 -6.02
CA GLU A 41 -7.84 -18.33 -4.96
C GLU A 41 -8.36 -17.14 -4.15
N MET A 42 -9.15 -16.26 -4.76
CA MET A 42 -9.67 -15.07 -4.11
C MET A 42 -11.10 -14.76 -4.57
N THR A 43 -12.03 -14.81 -3.63
CA THR A 43 -13.42 -14.43 -3.89
C THR A 43 -13.52 -12.93 -4.19
N PRO A 44 -14.56 -12.48 -4.93
CA PRO A 44 -14.78 -11.07 -5.18
C PRO A 44 -14.84 -10.21 -3.89
N LEU A 45 -15.48 -10.75 -2.84
CA LEU A 45 -15.57 -10.08 -1.54
C LEU A 45 -14.19 -9.95 -0.87
N ALA A 46 -13.37 -11.01 -0.89
CA ALA A 46 -12.01 -10.96 -0.35
C ALA A 46 -11.13 -9.96 -1.12
N SER A 47 -11.28 -9.88 -2.44
CA SER A 47 -10.60 -8.90 -3.28
C SER A 47 -10.99 -7.46 -2.92
N GLU A 48 -12.29 -7.19 -2.78
CA GLU A 48 -12.77 -5.86 -2.38
C GLU A 48 -12.27 -5.46 -1.00
N PHE A 49 -12.33 -6.39 -0.04
CA PHE A 49 -11.83 -6.18 1.32
C PHE A 49 -10.32 -5.87 1.32
N ALA A 50 -9.52 -6.67 0.63
CA ALA A 50 -8.08 -6.48 0.55
C ALA A 50 -7.71 -5.14 -0.12
N GLN A 51 -8.42 -4.74 -1.17
CA GLN A 51 -8.24 -3.43 -1.81
C GLN A 51 -8.54 -2.27 -0.86
N LYS A 52 -9.61 -2.37 -0.06
CA LYS A 52 -9.95 -1.37 0.97
C LYS A 52 -8.88 -1.28 2.07
N ILE A 53 -8.39 -2.41 2.56
CA ILE A 53 -7.31 -2.45 3.55
C ILE A 53 -6.02 -1.83 2.99
N LEU A 54 -5.69 -2.14 1.73
CA LEU A 54 -4.51 -1.56 1.07
C LEU A 54 -4.62 -0.04 0.93
N ALA A 55 -5.80 0.47 0.54
CA ALA A 55 -6.07 1.89 0.44
C ALA A 55 -5.91 2.60 1.79
N LEU A 56 -6.48 2.03 2.86
CA LEU A 56 -6.35 2.55 4.22
C LEU A 56 -4.90 2.57 4.70
N ASN A 57 -4.16 1.48 4.47
CA ASN A 57 -2.75 1.40 4.85
C ASN A 57 -1.89 2.40 4.06
N ARG A 58 -2.17 2.58 2.77
CA ARG A 58 -1.50 3.61 1.95
C ARG A 58 -1.76 5.01 2.49
N GLN A 59 -3.00 5.34 2.82
CA GLN A 59 -3.34 6.63 3.43
C GLN A 59 -2.55 6.85 4.72
N ARG A 60 -2.58 5.86 5.63
CA ARG A 60 -1.84 5.94 6.91
C ARG A 60 -0.34 6.14 6.70
N LEU A 61 0.26 5.44 5.73
CA LEU A 61 1.69 5.58 5.39
C LEU A 61 2.02 6.97 4.90
N LEU A 62 1.17 7.53 4.04
CA LEU A 62 1.40 8.86 3.50
C LEU A 62 1.20 9.95 4.57
N THR A 63 0.19 9.83 5.44
CA THR A 63 -0.09 10.84 6.47
C THR A 63 0.80 10.71 7.71
N GLY A 64 1.21 9.49 8.06
CA GLY A 64 2.02 9.21 9.25
C GLY A 64 3.51 9.52 9.09
N LEU A 65 3.94 9.96 7.90
CA LEU A 65 5.32 10.35 7.58
C LEU A 65 5.48 11.87 7.40
N ASP A 66 4.37 12.61 7.45
CA ASP A 66 4.34 14.08 7.39
C ASP A 66 4.35 14.74 8.79
N ASN A 67 4.31 13.93 9.87
CA ASN A 67 4.51 14.34 11.27
C ASN A 67 5.90 13.89 11.77
#